data_AF-T1GYL5-F1
#
_entry.id   AF-T1GYL5-F1
#
_cell.length_a   1.000
_cell.length_b   1.000
_cell.length_c   1.000
_cell.angle_alpha   90.00
_cell.angle_beta   90.00
_cell.angle_gamma   90.00
#
_symmetry.space_group_name_H-M   'P 1'
#
loop_
_entity.id
_entity.type
_entity.pdbx_description
1 polymer ?
#
loop_
_entity_poly.entity_id
_entity_poly.type
_entity_poly.pdbx_seq_one_letter_code
_entity_poly.pdbx_strand_id
1 'polypeptide(L)'
;MKPGTGEHTVSNFGLLDQIAALHWIKENIEFFGGDKNSVTLMGHSTGAVCVNFLMVSPVAPGLFHRAILMSGSAMSDWATTNHSEQITMQISEGVGCSFDD
;
A
#
# COMPACT_ATOMS: atom_id res chain seq x y z
N MET A 1 11.33 19.23 2.32
CA MET A 1 11.14 17.93 1.64
C MET A 1 10.56 18.28 0.29
N LYS A 2 11.26 18.03 -0.82
CA LYS A 2 10.74 18.38 -2.16
C LYS A 2 9.55 17.48 -2.49
N PRO A 3 8.43 18.00 -3.02
CA PRO A 3 7.30 17.16 -3.39
C PRO A 3 7.72 16.17 -4.48
N GLY A 4 7.17 14.96 -4.42
CA GLY A 4 7.52 13.85 -5.30
C GLY A 4 6.96 13.99 -6.71
N THR A 5 7.51 14.89 -7.52
CA THR A 5 7.07 15.13 -8.92
C THR A 5 8.01 14.52 -9.96
N GLY A 6 9.09 13.86 -9.56
CA GLY A 6 10.03 13.20 -10.46
C GLY A 6 9.64 11.75 -10.81
N GLU A 7 10.02 11.29 -12.00
CA GLU A 7 9.81 9.91 -12.51
C GLU A 7 10.35 8.80 -11.59
N HIS A 8 11.28 9.14 -10.69
CA HIS A 8 11.91 8.22 -9.74
C HIS A 8 11.49 8.45 -8.28
N THR A 9 10.34 9.06 -8.04
CA THR A 9 9.86 9.22 -6.65
C THR A 9 9.21 7.93 -6.16
N VAL A 10 9.75 7.35 -5.08
CA VAL A 10 9.08 6.25 -4.36
C VAL A 10 7.72 6.75 -3.89
N SER A 11 6.66 6.03 -4.26
CA SER A 11 5.27 6.32 -3.89
C SER A 11 4.65 5.11 -3.21
N ASN A 12 3.36 5.20 -2.85
CA ASN A 12 2.62 4.10 -2.21
C ASN A 12 3.20 3.64 -0.86
N PHE A 13 3.73 4.56 -0.07
CA PHE A 13 4.34 4.26 1.24
C PHE A 13 3.47 3.40 2.15
N GLY A 14 2.15 3.66 2.21
CA GLY A 14 1.24 2.82 3.01
C GLY A 14 1.17 1.35 2.56
N LEU A 15 1.36 1.05 1.27
CA LEU A 15 1.47 -0.34 0.79
C LEU A 15 2.85 -0.93 1.13
N LEU A 16 3.92 -0.13 1.06
CA LEU A 16 5.25 -0.54 1.50
C LEU A 16 5.29 -0.87 3.00
N ASP A 17 4.58 -0.11 3.82
CA ASP A 17 4.45 -0.37 5.26
C ASP A 17 3.72 -1.70 5.51
N GLN A 18 2.67 -2.00 4.74
CA GLN A 18 1.97 -3.28 4.84
C GLN A 18 2.86 -4.45 4.40
N ILE A 19 3.71 -4.27 3.38
CA ILE A 19 4.71 -5.26 2.97
C ILE A 19 5.74 -5.47 4.09
N ALA A 20 6.22 -4.40 4.73
CA ALA A 20 7.14 -4.50 5.86
C ALA A 20 6.51 -5.27 7.03
N ALA A 21 5.23 -5.01 7.35
CA ALA A 21 4.49 -5.75 8.36
C ALA A 21 4.35 -7.24 8.00
N LEU A 22 4.11 -7.57 6.73
CA LEU A 22 4.05 -8.95 6.25
C LEU A 22 5.39 -9.68 6.35
N HIS A 23 6.50 -9.00 6.05
CA HIS A 23 7.84 -9.55 6.29
C HIS A 23 8.05 -9.85 7.77
N TRP A 24 7.68 -8.91 8.64
CA TRP A 24 7.77 -9.12 10.09
C TRP A 24 6.93 -10.32 10.53
N ILE A 25 5.70 -10.47 10.03
CA ILE A 25 4.87 -11.66 10.32
C ILE A 25 5.58 -12.92 9.87
N LYS A 26 6.09 -12.96 8.63
CA LYS A 26 6.78 -14.14 8.09
C LYS A 26 8.00 -14.56 8.91
N GLU A 27 8.75 -13.59 9.43
CA GLU A 27 9.95 -13.83 10.22
C GLU A 27 9.65 -14.19 11.68
N ASN A 28 8.54 -13.69 12.23
CA ASN A 28 8.32 -13.71 13.67
C ASN A 28 7.11 -14.54 14.14
N ILE A 29 6.14 -14.83 13.29
CA ILE A 29 4.86 -15.41 13.73
C ILE A 29 4.99 -16.81 14.35
N GLU A 30 6.03 -17.57 13.98
CA GLU A 30 6.32 -18.89 14.57
C GLU A 30 6.63 -18.80 16.08
N PHE A 31 7.24 -17.70 16.55
CA PHE A 31 7.48 -17.49 17.99
C PHE A 31 6.20 -17.27 18.79
N PHE A 32 5.11 -16.93 18.12
CA PHE A 32 3.77 -16.79 18.71
C PHE A 32 2.91 -18.05 18.51
N GLY A 33 3.48 -19.13 17.96
CA GLY A 33 2.78 -20.38 17.66
C GLY A 33 1.90 -20.33 16.40
N GLY A 34 2.05 -19.31 15.55
CA GLY A 34 1.38 -19.24 14.26
C GLY A 34 2.16 -19.93 13.14
N ASP A 35 1.48 -20.21 12.03
CA ASP A 35 2.09 -20.82 10.83
C ASP A 35 2.31 -19.77 9.74
N LYS A 36 3.58 -19.46 9.45
CA LYS A 36 3.96 -18.51 8.40
C LYS A 36 3.50 -18.94 7.00
N ASN A 37 3.23 -20.24 6.79
CA ASN A 37 2.72 -20.80 5.53
C ASN A 37 1.19 -20.77 5.42
N SER A 38 0.49 -20.18 6.40
CA SER A 38 -0.98 -20.15 6.45
C SER A 38 -1.54 -18.76 6.77
N VAL A 39 -0.79 -17.70 6.48
CA VAL A 39 -1.20 -16.31 6.70
C VAL A 39 -2.38 -15.93 5.77
N THR A 40 -3.43 -15.33 6.35
CA THR A 40 -4.61 -14.82 5.63
C THR A 40 -4.72 -13.32 5.83
N LEU A 41 -4.79 -12.56 4.74
CA LEU A 41 -5.11 -11.14 4.78
C LEU A 41 -6.63 -10.94 4.70
N MET A 42 -7.15 -10.02 5.49
CA MET A 42 -8.54 -9.57 5.44
C MET A 42 -8.57 -8.05 5.42
N GLY A 43 -9.40 -7.46 4.57
CA GLY A 43 -9.58 -6.02 4.52
C GLY A 43 -11.02 -5.63 4.15
N HIS A 44 -11.45 -4.49 4.67
CA HIS A 44 -12.73 -3.85 4.33
C HIS A 44 -12.51 -2.48 3.69
N SER A 45 -13.30 -2.11 2.68
CA SER A 45 -13.21 -0.83 1.98
C SER A 45 -11.79 -0.58 1.43
N THR A 46 -11.12 0.51 1.77
CA THR A 46 -9.72 0.77 1.39
C THR A 46 -8.79 -0.35 1.84
N GLY A 47 -9.07 -1.03 2.96
CA GLY A 47 -8.31 -2.20 3.37
C GLY A 47 -8.43 -3.37 2.38
N ALA A 48 -9.63 -3.60 1.83
CA ALA A 48 -9.82 -4.61 0.78
C ALA A 48 -9.05 -4.23 -0.49
N VAL A 49 -9.07 -2.95 -0.87
CA VAL A 49 -8.27 -2.43 -1.98
C VAL A 49 -6.78 -2.70 -1.76
N CYS A 50 -6.25 -2.41 -0.57
CA CYS A 50 -4.86 -2.68 -0.24
C CYS A 50 -4.51 -4.17 -0.33
N VAL A 51 -5.34 -5.06 0.25
CA VAL A 51 -5.14 -6.52 0.14
C VAL A 51 -5.14 -6.94 -1.33
N ASN A 52 -6.02 -6.37 -2.16
CA ASN A 52 -6.07 -6.70 -3.57
C ASN A 52 -4.83 -6.19 -4.35
N PHE A 53 -4.28 -5.02 -4.02
CA PHE A 53 -2.99 -4.58 -4.56
C PHE A 53 -1.83 -5.48 -4.13
N LEU A 54 -1.80 -5.94 -2.88
CA LEU A 54 -0.79 -6.88 -2.40
C LEU A 54 -0.88 -8.23 -3.12
N MET A 55 -2.06 -8.69 -3.52
CA MET A 55 -2.22 -9.92 -4.31
C MET A 55 -1.56 -9.86 -5.68
N VAL A 56 -1.51 -8.68 -6.31
CA VAL A 56 -0.94 -8.50 -7.66
C VAL A 56 0.46 -7.89 -7.65
N SER A 57 0.97 -7.53 -6.46
CA SER A 57 2.28 -6.91 -6.31
C SER A 57 3.40 -7.93 -6.51
N PRO A 58 4.44 -7.64 -7.32
CA PRO A 58 5.55 -8.56 -7.55
C PRO A 58 6.46 -8.73 -6.33
N VAL A 59 6.33 -7.87 -5.30
CA VAL A 59 7.15 -7.90 -4.09
C VAL A 59 6.47 -8.55 -2.88
N ALA A 60 5.19 -8.95 -3.02
CA ALA A 60 4.44 -9.67 -1.99
C ALA A 60 4.34 -11.21 -2.14
N PRO A 61 4.84 -11.91 -3.19
CA PRO A 61 4.73 -13.37 -3.28
C PRO A 61 5.30 -14.10 -2.06
N GLY A 62 4.55 -15.08 -1.55
CA GLY A 62 4.97 -15.92 -0.43
C GLY A 62 5.00 -15.20 0.92
N LEU A 63 4.38 -14.02 1.04
CA LEU A 63 4.16 -13.33 2.31
C LEU A 63 2.80 -13.64 2.95
N PHE A 64 1.81 -14.02 2.14
CA PHE A 64 0.49 -14.47 2.59
C PHE A 64 -0.09 -15.48 1.58
N HIS A 65 -1.14 -16.20 1.99
CA HIS A 65 -1.61 -17.40 1.29
C HIS A 65 -3.10 -17.34 0.94
N ARG A 66 -3.88 -16.55 1.68
CA ARG A 66 -5.32 -16.39 1.48
C ARG A 66 -5.69 -14.93 1.64
N ALA A 67 -6.76 -14.50 0.98
CA ALA A 67 -7.27 -13.14 1.04
C ALA A 67 -8.79 -13.13 1.19
N ILE A 68 -9.31 -12.21 2.02
CA ILE A 68 -10.73 -11.90 2.15
C ILE A 68 -10.92 -10.41 1.86
N LEU A 69 -11.67 -10.12 0.80
CA LEU A 69 -11.93 -8.77 0.31
C LEU A 69 -13.38 -8.39 0.62
N MET A 70 -13.59 -7.36 1.43
CA MET A 70 -14.92 -6.93 1.85
C MET A 70 -15.19 -5.50 1.36
N SER A 71 -16.20 -5.31 0.50
CA SER A 71 -16.66 -3.98 0.06
C SER A 71 -15.57 -3.08 -0.56
N GLY A 72 -14.63 -3.66 -1.31
CA GLY A 72 -13.59 -2.93 -2.03
C GLY A 72 -12.72 -3.85 -2.88
N SER A 73 -12.15 -3.31 -3.96
CA SER A 73 -11.22 -4.03 -4.86
C SER A 73 -10.28 -3.05 -5.57
N ALA A 74 -9.16 -3.53 -6.12
CA ALA A 74 -8.23 -2.71 -6.91
C ALA A 74 -8.89 -2.09 -8.17
N MET A 75 -10.07 -2.58 -8.55
CA MET A 75 -10.86 -2.09 -9.69
C MET A 75 -11.97 -1.13 -9.29
N SER A 76 -12.07 -0.76 -8.02
CA SER A 76 -13.00 0.29 -7.60
C SER A 76 -12.52 1.64 -8.13
N ASP A 77 -13.40 2.49 -8.64
CA ASP A 77 -13.02 3.77 -9.25
C ASP A 77 -12.26 4.72 -8.30
N TRP A 78 -12.41 4.52 -6.99
CA TRP A 78 -11.75 5.28 -5.92
C TRP A 78 -10.47 4.60 -5.39
N ALA A 79 -10.03 3.46 -5.97
CA ALA A 79 -8.90 2.69 -5.49
C ALA A 79 -7.53 3.27 -5.90
N THR A 80 -7.47 3.90 -7.08
CA THR A 80 -6.27 4.54 -7.62
C THR A 80 -6.56 5.97 -8.03
N THR A 81 -5.54 6.82 -8.06
CA THR A 81 -5.64 8.18 -8.59
C THR A 81 -4.73 8.32 -9.80
N ASN A 82 -5.29 8.82 -10.90
CA ASN A 82 -4.53 9.19 -12.10
C ASN A 82 -4.02 10.64 -12.03
N HIS A 83 -4.33 11.36 -10.95
CA HIS A 83 -4.03 12.78 -10.77
C HIS A 83 -3.12 13.02 -9.55
N SER A 84 -2.24 12.07 -9.20
CA SER A 84 -1.34 12.15 -8.04
C SER A 84 -0.52 13.44 -8.02
N GLU A 85 0.00 13.87 -9.17
CA GLU A 85 0.80 15.08 -9.30
C GLU A 85 -0.02 16.34 -8.99
N GLN A 86 -1.22 16.45 -9.58
CA GLN A 86 -2.12 17.59 -9.36
C GLN A 86 -2.54 17.70 -7.89
N ILE A 87 -2.88 16.59 -7.25
CA ILE A 87 -3.22 16.56 -5.83
C ILE A 87 -2.02 16.97 -4.99
N THR A 88 -0.83 16.48 -5.33
CA THR A 88 0.41 16.86 -4.64
C THR A 88 0.68 18.35 -4.77
N MET A 89 0.49 18.94 -5.96
CA MET A 89 0.64 20.38 -6.19
C MET A 89 -0.34 21.20 -5.35
N GLN A 90 -1.63 20.83 -5.36
CA GLN A 90 -2.66 21.48 -4.56
C GLN A 90 -2.35 21.45 -3.06
N ILE A 91 -1.90 20.31 -2.54
CA ILE A 91 -1.49 20.18 -1.13
C ILE A 91 -0.28 21.06 -0.85
N SER A 92 0.73 21.04 -1.74
CA SER A 92 1.97 21.80 -1.60
C SER A 92 1.70 23.31 -1.52
N GLU A 93 0.87 23.84 -2.42
CA GLU A 93 0.41 25.24 -2.40
C GLU A 93 -0.32 25.57 -1.09
N GLY A 94 -1.25 24.69 -0.67
CA GLY A 94 -2.02 24.86 0.56
C GLY A 94 -1.19 24.90 1.85
N VAL A 95 -0.01 24.26 1.85
CA VAL A 95 0.92 24.26 2.99
C VAL A 95 2.11 25.22 2.81
N GLY A 96 2.12 26.04 1.75
CA GLY A 96 3.18 27.04 1.50
C GLY A 96 4.52 26.45 1.03
N CYS A 97 4.52 25.24 0.46
CA CYS A 97 5.67 24.63 -0.19
C CYS A 97 5.64 24.96 -1.69
N SER A 98 6.32 26.03 -2.12
CA SER A 98 6.41 26.40 -3.54
C SER A 98 7.29 25.43 -4.34
N PHE A 99 7.01 25.30 -5.64
CA PHE A 99 7.82 24.51 -6.58
C PHE A 99 8.95 25.31 -7.24
N ASP A 100 9.01 26.63 -7.01
CA ASP A 100 9.90 27.58 -7.70
C ASP A 100 11.33 27.68 -7.13
N ASP A 101 11.85 26.64 -6.44
CA ASP A 101 13.21 26.60 -5.87
C ASP A 101 14.16 25.54 -6.48
#